data_AF-A0A2A4HH78-F1
#
_entry.id   AF-A0A2A4HH78-F1
#
_cell.length_a   1.000
_cell.length_b   1.000
_cell.length_c   1.000
_cell.angle_alpha   90.00
_cell.angle_beta   90.00
_cell.angle_gamma   90.00
#
_symmetry.space_group_name_H-M   'P 1'
#
loop_
_entity.id
_entity.type
_entity.pdbx_description
1 polymer ?
#
loop_
_entity_poly.entity_id
_entity_poly.type
_entity_poly.pdbx_seq_one_letter_code
_entity_poly.pdbx_strand_id
1 'polypeptide(L)'
;MDLKSGYPFWAVKNGLLKTFPQLTRDHQSEVVVIGGGITGALIADELSRHGHHVVVLERRDARVEEKAEGLARKVEELLPKLDINLTFSWGGTFAETDDGLPFFGPHEEHGPRVQFAMAYGGNGISYSMIGAKLLRELIEGREHPLAALFSFQRLKL
;
A
#
# COMPACT_ATOMS: atom_id res chain seq x y z
N MET A 1 -24.60 -18.11 -7.79
CA MET A 1 -23.19 -17.93 -7.41
C MET A 1 -23.05 -18.39 -5.97
N ASP A 2 -22.21 -19.38 -5.70
CA ASP A 2 -21.94 -19.79 -4.33
C ASP A 2 -21.00 -18.78 -3.66
N LEU A 3 -21.53 -17.99 -2.72
CA LEU A 3 -20.77 -16.98 -1.99
C LEU A 3 -19.88 -17.59 -0.88
N LYS A 4 -19.91 -18.91 -0.70
CA LYS A 4 -19.22 -19.63 0.38
C LYS A 4 -17.96 -20.35 -0.06
N SER A 5 -17.55 -20.23 -1.33
CA SER A 5 -16.43 -20.98 -1.90
C SER A 5 -15.09 -20.82 -1.18
N GLY A 6 -14.94 -19.83 -0.30
CA GLY A 6 -13.68 -19.57 0.38
C GLY A 6 -12.57 -19.14 -0.58
N TYR A 7 -12.93 -18.62 -1.76
CA TYR A 7 -12.00 -18.04 -2.71
C TYR A 7 -12.49 -16.65 -3.13
N PRO A 8 -11.60 -15.64 -3.19
CA PRO A 8 -11.97 -14.34 -3.75
C PRO A 8 -12.51 -14.52 -5.16
N PHE A 9 -13.68 -13.92 -5.46
CA PHE A 9 -14.33 -14.04 -6.77
C PHE A 9 -13.36 -13.78 -7.94
N TRP A 10 -12.48 -12.79 -7.79
CA TRP A 10 -11.48 -12.44 -8.79
C TRP A 10 -10.42 -13.52 -9.01
N ALA A 11 -10.01 -14.22 -7.95
CA ALA A 11 -9.06 -15.33 -8.07
C ALA A 11 -9.68 -16.52 -8.81
N VAL A 12 -10.98 -16.78 -8.62
CA VAL A 12 -11.71 -17.82 -9.35
C VAL A 12 -11.94 -17.42 -10.80
N LYS A 13 -12.35 -16.17 -11.04
CA LYS A 13 -12.69 -15.67 -12.37
C LYS A 13 -11.48 -15.55 -13.29
N ASN A 14 -10.36 -15.06 -12.76
CA ASN A 14 -9.19 -14.69 -13.56
C ASN A 14 -7.97 -15.59 -13.30
N GLY A 15 -8.03 -16.51 -12.32
CA GLY A 15 -6.85 -17.17 -11.78
C GLY A 15 -5.93 -16.21 -11.01
N LEU A 16 -4.80 -16.73 -10.50
CA LEU A 16 -3.67 -15.87 -10.15
C LEU A 16 -3.06 -15.34 -11.45
N LEU A 17 -3.39 -14.09 -11.79
CA LEU A 17 -3.01 -13.47 -13.07
C LEU A 17 -1.50 -13.52 -13.35
N LYS A 18 -0.66 -13.39 -12.30
CA LYS A 18 0.80 -13.52 -12.35
C LYS A 18 1.37 -13.92 -10.98
N THR A 19 2.49 -14.65 -11.00
CA THR A 19 3.37 -14.81 -9.83
C THR A 19 4.45 -13.73 -9.86
N PHE A 20 4.77 -13.15 -8.70
CA PHE A 20 5.82 -12.13 -8.56
C PHE A 20 7.01 -12.75 -7.83
N PRO A 21 7.97 -13.37 -8.56
CA PRO A 21 9.12 -14.02 -7.95
C PRO A 21 10.06 -12.99 -7.32
N GLN A 22 10.88 -13.46 -6.38
CA GLN A 22 11.95 -12.67 -5.80
C GLN A 22 12.93 -12.21 -6.88
N LEU A 23 13.44 -10.98 -6.74
CA LEU A 23 14.53 -10.47 -7.59
C LEU A 23 15.80 -11.30 -7.36
N THR A 24 16.35 -11.85 -8.44
CA THR A 24 17.59 -12.64 -8.46
C THR A 24 18.76 -11.92 -9.14
N ARG A 25 18.50 -10.75 -9.72
CA ARG A 25 19.45 -9.92 -10.45
C ARG A 25 19.05 -8.45 -10.34
N ASP A 26 20.00 -7.58 -10.63
CA ASP A 26 19.76 -6.14 -10.68
C ASP A 26 18.72 -5.79 -11.75
N HIS A 27 17.91 -4.78 -11.45
CA HIS A 27 16.89 -4.27 -12.35
C HIS A 27 16.94 -2.75 -12.40
N GLN A 28 16.61 -2.18 -13.54
CA GLN A 28 16.62 -0.74 -13.78
C GLN A 28 15.20 -0.27 -14.08
N SER A 29 14.80 0.82 -13.43
CA SER A 29 13.54 1.51 -13.69
C SER A 29 13.69 3.01 -13.45
N GLU A 30 12.71 3.77 -13.93
CA GLU A 30 12.66 5.22 -13.70
C GLU A 30 12.19 5.51 -12.28
N VAL A 31 11.18 4.77 -11.83
CA VAL A 31 10.64 4.85 -10.47
C VAL A 31 10.56 3.46 -9.85
N VAL A 32 10.89 3.38 -8.55
CA VAL A 32 10.67 2.20 -7.72
C VAL A 32 9.70 2.58 -6.61
N VAL A 33 8.59 1.86 -6.50
CA VAL A 33 7.64 1.98 -5.39
C VAL A 33 7.92 0.86 -4.39
N ILE A 34 8.19 1.22 -3.14
CA ILE A 34 8.42 0.26 -2.05
C ILE A 34 7.13 0.20 -1.21
N GLY A 35 6.53 -0.99 -1.16
CA GLY A 35 5.22 -1.26 -0.56
C GLY A 35 4.15 -1.50 -1.63
N GLY A 36 3.68 -2.73 -1.77
CA GLY A 36 2.67 -3.19 -2.72
C GLY A 36 1.24 -3.21 -2.19
N GLY A 37 0.96 -2.50 -1.09
CA GLY A 37 -0.40 -2.28 -0.59
C GLY A 37 -1.23 -1.39 -1.51
N ILE A 38 -2.47 -1.09 -1.10
CA ILE A 38 -3.42 -0.26 -1.87
C ILE A 38 -2.78 1.03 -2.35
N THR A 39 -2.11 1.76 -1.45
CA THR A 39 -1.45 3.02 -1.75
C THR A 39 -0.36 2.86 -2.81
N GLY A 40 0.58 1.93 -2.62
CA GLY A 40 1.67 1.75 -3.58
C GLY A 40 1.19 1.27 -4.94
N ALA A 41 0.14 0.43 -4.98
CA ALA A 41 -0.50 0.04 -6.23
C ALA A 41 -1.14 1.24 -6.96
N LEU A 42 -1.78 2.16 -6.23
CA LEU A 42 -2.36 3.38 -6.80
C LEU A 42 -1.29 4.36 -7.29
N ILE A 43 -0.19 4.52 -6.55
CA ILE A 43 0.96 5.33 -6.98
C ILE A 43 1.56 4.73 -8.26
N ALA A 44 1.74 3.41 -8.29
CA ALA A 44 2.29 2.73 -9.46
C ALA A 44 1.38 2.81 -10.68
N ASP A 45 0.05 2.65 -10.51
CA ASP A 45 -0.93 2.84 -11.59
C ASP A 45 -0.91 4.28 -12.11
N GLU A 46 -0.95 5.27 -11.22
CA GLU A 46 -0.91 6.68 -11.59
C GLU A 46 0.35 7.02 -12.39
N LEU A 47 1.53 6.61 -11.92
CA LEU A 47 2.79 6.84 -12.63
C LEU A 47 2.85 6.09 -13.96
N SER A 48 2.45 4.82 -13.99
CA SER A 48 2.49 4.01 -15.22
C SER A 48 1.57 4.58 -16.30
N ARG A 49 0.39 5.08 -15.92
CA ARG A 49 -0.55 5.76 -16.84
C ARG A 49 0.02 7.06 -17.42
N HIS A 50 0.98 7.67 -16.75
CA HIS A 50 1.67 8.87 -17.20
C HIS A 50 3.03 8.57 -17.85
N GLY A 51 3.27 7.33 -18.26
CA GLY A 51 4.38 6.95 -19.13
C GLY A 51 5.67 6.55 -18.41
N HIS A 52 5.68 6.51 -17.07
CA HIS A 52 6.85 6.10 -16.30
C HIS A 52 7.01 4.57 -16.29
N HIS A 53 8.24 4.07 -16.41
CA HIS A 53 8.59 2.69 -16.14
C HIS A 53 8.73 2.46 -14.62
N VAL A 54 7.71 1.84 -14.04
CA VAL A 54 7.58 1.65 -12.59
C VAL A 54 7.80 0.20 -12.19
N VAL A 55 8.60 -0.01 -11.14
CA VAL A 55 8.76 -1.31 -10.47
C VAL A 55 8.18 -1.21 -9.06
N VAL A 56 7.33 -2.18 -8.68
CA VAL A 56 6.80 -2.28 -7.31
C VAL A 56 7.54 -3.40 -6.58
N LEU A 57 8.10 -3.07 -5.42
CA LEU A 57 8.73 -4.03 -4.53
C LEU A 57 7.89 -4.18 -3.27
N GLU A 58 7.57 -5.43 -2.93
CA GLU A 58 6.80 -5.78 -1.75
C GLU A 58 7.48 -6.94 -1.03
N ARG A 59 7.53 -6.86 0.31
CA ARG A 59 8.04 -7.93 1.16
C ARG A 59 6.94 -8.34 2.12
N ARG A 60 6.39 -9.53 1.88
CA ARG A 60 5.37 -10.13 2.76
C ARG A 60 5.84 -10.14 4.21
N ASP A 61 5.00 -9.59 5.08
CA ASP A 61 5.20 -9.66 6.52
C ASP A 61 4.91 -11.08 7.02
N ALA A 62 5.96 -11.77 7.46
CA ALA A 62 5.86 -13.13 7.99
C ALA A 62 4.92 -13.24 9.21
N ARG A 63 4.63 -12.12 9.89
CA ARG A 63 3.74 -12.09 11.07
C ARG A 63 2.25 -12.17 10.70
N VAL A 64 1.90 -11.94 9.43
CA VAL A 64 0.50 -11.93 8.97
C VAL A 64 -0.15 -13.30 9.17
N GLU A 65 0.56 -14.37 8.84
CA GLU A 65 0.05 -15.74 8.97
C GLU A 65 -0.18 -16.11 10.44
N GLU A 66 0.82 -15.87 11.30
CA GLU A 66 0.71 -16.11 12.76
C GLU A 66 -0.47 -15.34 13.38
N LYS A 67 -0.68 -14.08 12.99
CA LYS A 67 -1.79 -13.27 13.48
C LYS A 67 -3.14 -13.75 12.96
N ALA A 68 -3.21 -14.19 11.71
CA ALA A 68 -4.43 -14.72 11.12
C ALA A 68 -4.90 -15.99 11.85
N GLU A 69 -3.98 -16.91 12.15
CA GLU A 69 -4.27 -18.11 12.95
C GLU A 69 -4.72 -17.75 14.37
N GLY A 70 -4.06 -16.78 15.00
CA GLY A 70 -4.45 -16.26 16.31
C GLY A 70 -5.86 -15.66 16.32
N LEU A 71 -6.24 -14.94 15.27
CA LEU A 71 -7.59 -14.40 15.11
C LEU A 71 -8.62 -15.52 14.87
N ALA A 72 -8.31 -16.48 14.01
CA ALA A 72 -9.20 -17.62 13.72
C ALA A 72 -9.60 -18.36 15.00
N ARG A 73 -8.63 -18.72 15.85
CA ARG A 73 -8.89 -19.37 17.15
C ARG A 73 -9.82 -18.57 18.06
N LYS A 74 -9.61 -17.25 18.15
CA LYS A 74 -10.48 -16.37 18.96
C LYS A 74 -11.91 -16.33 18.43
N VAL A 75 -12.09 -16.36 17.11
CA VAL A 75 -13.44 -16.38 16.54
C VAL A 75 -14.11 -17.73 16.78
N GLU A 76 -13.39 -18.84 16.70
CA GLU A 76 -13.91 -20.18 17.04
C GLU A 76 -14.36 -20.27 18.51
N GLU A 77 -13.57 -19.72 19.44
CA GLU A 77 -13.94 -19.63 20.87
C GLU A 77 -15.21 -18.81 21.09
N LEU A 78 -15.35 -17.68 20.39
CA LEU A 78 -16.49 -16.77 20.53
C LEU A 78 -17.75 -17.28 19.81
N LEU A 79 -17.59 -17.99 18.69
CA LEU A 79 -18.66 -18.42 17.80
C LEU A 79 -18.51 -19.92 17.44
N PRO A 80 -18.69 -20.84 18.40
CA PRO A 80 -18.36 -22.27 18.24
C PRO A 80 -19.25 -23.02 17.24
N LYS A 81 -20.33 -22.41 16.76
CA LYS A 81 -21.20 -22.97 15.71
C LYS A 81 -20.82 -22.48 14.31
N LEU A 82 -19.87 -21.55 14.19
CA LEU A 82 -19.42 -21.02 12.93
C LEU A 82 -18.31 -21.92 12.38
N ASP A 83 -18.52 -22.45 11.18
CA ASP A 83 -17.48 -23.14 10.42
C ASP A 83 -16.53 -22.09 9.81
N ILE A 84 -15.31 -22.00 10.33
CA ILE A 84 -14.32 -21.00 9.92
C ILE A 84 -13.30 -21.63 8.98
N ASN A 85 -13.15 -21.03 7.81
CA ASN A 85 -12.10 -21.37 6.86
C ASN A 85 -11.29 -20.10 6.52
N LEU A 86 -10.03 -20.06 6.96
CA LEU A 86 -9.13 -18.94 6.66
C LEU A 86 -8.77 -18.95 5.17
N THR A 87 -9.48 -18.12 4.41
CA THR A 87 -9.33 -18.01 2.95
C THR A 87 -8.11 -17.18 2.54
N PHE A 88 -7.88 -16.07 3.24
CA PHE A 88 -6.83 -15.11 2.90
C PHE A 88 -6.45 -14.30 4.14
N SER A 89 -5.18 -13.90 4.22
CA SER A 89 -4.66 -13.02 5.26
C SER A 89 -3.81 -11.92 4.62
N TRP A 90 -3.91 -10.73 5.20
CA TRP A 90 -3.08 -9.58 4.86
C TRP A 90 -2.90 -8.73 6.10
N GLY A 91 -1.86 -7.93 6.11
CA GLY A 91 -1.59 -6.97 7.15
C GLY A 91 -1.01 -5.70 6.56
N GLY A 92 -1.04 -4.63 7.35
CA GLY A 92 -0.43 -3.37 7.00
C GLY A 92 0.06 -2.68 8.27
N THR A 93 1.15 -1.94 8.15
CA THR A 93 1.63 -1.10 9.24
C THR A 93 0.70 0.11 9.36
N PHE A 94 0.26 0.37 10.58
CA PHE A 94 -0.54 1.54 10.88
C PHE A 94 0.35 2.61 11.52
N ALA A 95 0.22 3.84 11.02
CA ALA A 95 0.90 5.01 11.55
C ALA A 95 -0.01 6.22 11.34
N GLU A 96 0.10 7.18 12.25
CA GLU A 96 -0.66 8.42 12.28
C GLU A 96 0.28 9.57 12.63
N THR A 97 -0.08 10.77 12.19
CA THR A 97 0.56 12.01 12.60
C THR A 97 -0.27 12.69 13.68
N ASP A 98 0.34 13.61 14.43
CA ASP A 98 -0.35 14.34 15.50
C ASP A 98 -1.53 15.18 14.99
N ASP A 99 -1.47 15.64 13.73
CA ASP A 99 -2.52 16.41 13.06
C ASP A 99 -3.51 15.56 12.24
N GLY A 100 -3.32 14.24 12.20
CA GLY A 100 -4.17 13.29 11.47
C GLY A 100 -4.08 13.34 9.94
N LEU A 101 -3.18 14.14 9.36
CA LEU A 101 -2.94 14.21 7.91
C LEU A 101 -1.77 13.29 7.50
N PRO A 102 -1.81 12.61 6.34
CA PRO A 102 -0.67 11.82 5.87
C PRO A 102 0.53 12.70 5.53
N PHE A 103 1.72 12.11 5.48
CA PHE A 103 2.88 12.72 4.84
C PHE A 103 2.98 12.30 3.38
N PHE A 104 3.11 13.30 2.51
CA PHE A 104 3.49 13.14 1.11
C PHE A 104 4.66 14.05 0.76
N GLY A 105 5.59 13.51 -0.02
CA GLY A 105 6.71 14.27 -0.56
C GLY A 105 8.05 13.84 0.04
N PRO A 106 9.13 14.60 -0.25
CA PRO A 106 10.46 14.24 0.21
C PRO A 106 10.71 14.57 1.67
N HIS A 107 11.55 13.77 2.32
CA HIS A 107 12.13 14.10 3.62
C HIS A 107 13.56 14.64 3.45
N GLU A 108 13.92 15.64 4.24
CA GLU A 108 15.21 16.35 4.10
C GLU A 108 16.43 15.43 4.27
N GLU A 109 16.33 14.41 5.12
CA GLU A 109 17.41 13.45 5.38
C GLU A 109 17.73 12.54 4.19
N HIS A 110 16.78 12.35 3.25
CA HIS A 110 16.92 11.43 2.13
C HIS A 110 17.02 12.14 0.77
N GLY A 111 16.86 13.46 0.75
CA GLY A 111 16.90 14.28 -0.45
C GLY A 111 15.65 14.16 -1.34
N PRO A 112 15.58 14.94 -2.43
CA PRO A 112 14.36 15.11 -3.23
C PRO A 112 13.98 13.90 -4.08
N ARG A 113 14.88 12.91 -4.22
CA ARG A 113 14.64 11.69 -5.00
C ARG A 113 13.93 10.59 -4.21
N VAL A 114 13.83 10.72 -2.89
CA VAL A 114 13.12 9.77 -2.03
C VAL A 114 11.83 10.42 -1.59
N GLN A 115 10.72 9.88 -2.11
CA GLN A 115 9.38 10.38 -1.88
C GLN A 115 8.65 9.46 -0.90
N PHE A 116 7.99 10.03 0.10
CA PHE A 116 7.23 9.29 1.10
C PHE A 116 5.74 9.41 0.86
N ALA A 117 5.04 8.34 1.25
CA ALA A 117 3.59 8.25 1.23
C ALA A 117 3.22 7.41 2.47
N MET A 118 2.94 8.07 3.60
CA MET A 118 2.83 7.37 4.88
C MET A 118 1.92 8.07 5.90
N ALA A 119 1.71 7.38 7.03
CA ALA A 119 0.98 7.89 8.19
C ALA A 119 -0.47 8.31 7.90
N TYR A 120 -1.17 7.50 7.09
CA TYR A 120 -2.55 7.75 6.65
C TYR A 120 -3.62 7.65 7.74
N GLY A 121 -3.28 7.07 8.89
CA GLY A 121 -4.24 6.56 9.85
C GLY A 121 -5.30 5.68 9.20
N GLY A 122 -6.55 5.85 9.66
CA GLY A 122 -7.70 5.09 9.14
C GLY A 122 -8.18 5.49 7.75
N ASN A 123 -7.54 6.49 7.11
CA ASN A 123 -8.08 7.18 5.92
C ASN A 123 -7.30 6.86 4.63
N GLY A 124 -6.55 5.76 4.61
CA GLY A 124 -5.66 5.39 3.51
C GLY A 124 -6.34 5.34 2.14
N ILE A 125 -7.59 4.90 2.04
CA ILE A 125 -8.30 4.83 0.74
C ILE A 125 -8.46 6.23 0.13
N SER A 126 -8.96 7.19 0.90
CA SER A 126 -9.20 8.56 0.44
C SER A 126 -7.90 9.27 0.07
N TYR A 127 -6.91 9.19 0.96
CA TYR A 127 -5.65 9.91 0.79
C TYR A 127 -4.74 9.29 -0.27
N SER A 128 -4.81 7.98 -0.52
CA SER A 128 -3.94 7.35 -1.52
C SER A 128 -4.12 7.93 -2.92
N MET A 129 -5.36 8.28 -3.31
CA MET A 129 -5.63 8.88 -4.61
C MET A 129 -5.05 10.29 -4.73
N ILE A 130 -5.14 11.09 -3.66
CA ILE A 130 -4.54 12.43 -3.60
C ILE A 130 -3.01 12.31 -3.64
N GLY A 131 -2.47 11.41 -2.82
CA GLY A 131 -1.05 11.11 -2.72
C GLY A 131 -0.43 10.67 -4.04
N ALA A 132 -1.08 9.76 -4.76
CA ALA A 132 -0.59 9.27 -6.06
C ALA A 132 -0.41 10.41 -7.06
N LYS A 133 -1.41 11.29 -7.19
CA LYS A 133 -1.34 12.45 -8.09
C LYS A 133 -0.27 13.44 -7.67
N LEU A 134 -0.25 13.79 -6.37
CA LEU A 134 0.71 14.72 -5.79
C LEU A 134 2.14 14.22 -5.99
N LEU A 135 2.44 12.96 -5.66
CA LEU A 135 3.78 12.39 -5.81
C LEU A 135 4.20 12.32 -7.28
N ARG A 136 3.30 11.97 -8.20
CA ARG A 136 3.60 11.99 -9.63
C ARG A 136 3.96 13.39 -10.12
N GLU A 137 3.23 14.42 -9.70
CA GLU A 137 3.59 15.81 -10.03
C GLU A 137 4.96 16.21 -9.46
N LEU A 138 5.25 15.87 -8.20
CA LEU A 138 6.57 16.12 -7.60
C LEU A 138 7.70 15.39 -8.33
N ILE A 139 7.50 14.13 -8.72
CA ILE A 139 8.46 13.32 -9.47
C ILE A 139 8.75 13.94 -10.85
N GLU A 140 7.74 14.52 -11.50
CA GLU A 140 7.86 15.21 -12.78
C GLU A 140 8.40 16.65 -12.64
N GLY A 141 8.75 17.09 -11.43
CA GLY A 141 9.23 18.44 -11.16
C GLY A 141 8.16 19.52 -11.28
N ARG A 142 6.87 19.15 -11.13
CA ARG A 142 5.72 20.04 -11.13
C ARG A 142 5.28 20.36 -9.70
N GLU A 143 4.69 21.54 -9.51
CA GLU A 143 4.07 21.91 -8.24
C GLU A 143 2.65 21.37 -8.13
N HIS A 144 2.29 20.83 -6.96
CA HIS A 144 0.92 20.41 -6.64
C HIS A 144 0.32 21.37 -5.59
N PRO A 145 -0.94 21.86 -5.75
CA PRO A 145 -1.53 22.84 -4.82
C PRO A 145 -1.59 22.39 -3.36
N LEU A 146 -1.66 21.08 -3.12
CA LEU A 146 -1.70 20.50 -1.77
C LEU A 146 -0.32 20.07 -1.23
N ALA A 147 0.77 20.31 -1.96
CA ALA A 147 2.10 19.86 -1.54
C ALA A 147 2.49 20.39 -0.15
N ALA A 148 2.26 21.67 0.12
CA ALA A 148 2.56 22.27 1.42
C ALA A 148 1.77 21.61 2.56
N LEU A 149 0.48 21.34 2.34
CA LEU A 149 -0.43 20.77 3.34
C LEU A 149 -0.02 19.36 3.77
N PHE A 150 0.59 18.57 2.89
CA PHE A 150 1.00 17.19 3.20
C PHE A 150 2.51 17.02 3.39
N SER A 151 3.29 18.08 3.23
CA SER A 151 4.75 18.05 3.41
C SER A 151 5.15 17.73 4.86
N PHE A 152 6.38 17.25 5.05
CA PHE A 152 6.97 17.07 6.39
C PHE A 152 7.23 18.40 7.09
N GLN A 153 7.42 19.49 6.33
CA GLN A 153 7.71 20.81 6.86
C GLN A 153 6.49 21.43 7.56
N ARG A 154 5.27 20.94 7.30
CA ARG A 154 4.05 21.50 7.88
C ARG A 154 4.01 21.45 9.41
N LEU A 155 4.72 20.50 10.04
CA LEU A 155 4.75 20.32 11.49
C LEU A 155 5.95 21.01 12.15
N LYS A 156 6.81 21.69 11.39
CA LYS A 156 8.01 22.36 11.91
C LYS A 156 7.76 23.82 12.33
N LEU A 157 6.55 24.12 12.80
CA LEU A 157 6.17 25.47 13.26
C LEU A 157 6.47 25.69 14.75
#